data_AF-A0AA38LA44-F1
#
_entry.id   AF-A0AA38LA44-F1
#
_cell.length_a   1.000
_cell.length_b   1.000
_cell.length_c   1.000
_cell.angle_alpha   90.00
_cell.angle_beta   90.00
_cell.angle_gamma   90.00
#
_symmetry.space_group_name_H-M   'P 1'
#
loop_
_entity.id
_entity.type
_entity.pdbx_description
1 polymer ?
#
loop_
_entity_poly.entity_id
_entity_poly.type
_entity_poly.pdbx_seq_one_letter_code
_entity_poly.pdbx_strand_id
1 'polypeptide(L)' 'SFPSETQTMLNESTIEININTQDDPHILKIGQSLDATKHEAFTSFLWDHSNAFSWSYVDMPGIDPNIVVHNIVTIPESKP' A
#
# COMPACT_ATOMS: atom_id res chain seq x y z
N SER A 1 2.37 10.91 -26.38
CA SER A 1 2.41 11.43 -25.01
C SER A 1 1.08 11.22 -24.35
N PHE A 2 1.02 10.27 -23.42
CA PHE A 2 -0.02 10.31 -22.40
C PHE A 2 0.26 11.53 -21.53
N PRO A 3 -0.73 12.39 -21.26
CA PRO A 3 -0.53 13.49 -20.33
C PRO A 3 -0.21 12.87 -18.98
N SER A 4 0.96 13.23 -18.42
CA SER A 4 1.24 13.00 -17.01
C SER A 4 0.18 13.77 -16.24
N GLU A 5 -0.87 13.06 -15.80
CA GLU A 5 -1.82 13.61 -14.85
C GLU A 5 -0.99 14.18 -13.71
N THR A 6 -1.21 15.47 -13.47
CA THR A 6 -0.55 16.30 -12.50
C THR A 6 -0.33 15.53 -11.21
N GLN A 7 0.92 15.12 -11.00
CA GLN A 7 1.43 14.68 -9.73
C GLN A 7 1.41 15.92 -8.83
N THR A 8 0.22 16.28 -8.35
CA THR A 8 0.07 17.19 -7.22
C THR A 8 0.76 16.47 -6.08
N MET A 9 2.04 16.75 -5.89
CA MET A 9 2.78 16.42 -4.68
C MET A 9 2.14 17.19 -3.53
N LEU A 10 0.94 16.77 -3.13
CA LEU A 10 0.49 16.96 -1.77
C LEU A 10 1.52 16.21 -0.94
N ASN A 11 2.44 16.94 -0.32
CA ASN A 11 3.21 16.45 0.82
C ASN A 11 2.22 16.22 1.96
N GLU A 12 1.30 15.27 1.78
CA GLU A 12 0.33 14.90 2.76
C GLU A 12 1.06 14.08 3.82
N SER A 13 1.17 14.66 5.01
CA SER A 13 1.67 13.94 6.17
C SER A 13 0.76 12.75 6.44
N THR A 14 1.33 11.58 6.75
CA THR A 14 0.58 10.36 7.06
C THR A 14 0.89 9.88 8.47
N ILE A 15 -0.04 9.14 9.07
CA ILE A 15 0.14 8.41 10.33
C ILE A 15 0.12 6.92 10.01
N GLU A 16 1.00 6.18 10.68
CA GLU A 16 1.02 4.72 10.63
C GLU A 16 0.03 4.14 11.63
N ILE A 17 -0.75 3.18 11.17
CA ILE A 17 -1.67 2.39 12.00
C ILE A 17 -1.37 0.90 11.81
N ASN A 18 -1.39 0.13 12.89
CA ASN A 18 -1.42 -1.33 12.81
C ASN A 18 -2.89 -1.76 12.79
N ILE A 19 -3.28 -2.58 11.82
CA ILE A 19 -4.64 -3.12 11.70
C ILE A 19 -4.72 -4.63 11.98
N ASN A 20 -3.67 -5.20 12.58
CA ASN A 20 -3.64 -6.58 13.04
C ASN A 20 -2.91 -6.68 14.41
N THR A 21 -2.64 -7.89 14.87
CA THR A 21 -1.99 -8.16 16.16
C THR A 21 -0.56 -7.62 16.24
N GLN A 22 0.04 -7.61 17.44
CA GLN A 22 1.44 -7.20 17.62
C GLN A 22 2.44 -8.25 17.13
N ASP A 23 2.08 -9.53 17.20
CA ASP A 23 2.92 -10.63 16.72
C ASP A 23 2.95 -10.73 15.19
N ASP A 24 1.87 -10.28 14.53
CA ASP A 24 1.73 -10.22 13.07
C ASP A 24 1.20 -8.84 12.64
N PRO A 25 2.03 -7.78 12.69
CA PRO A 25 1.57 -6.42 12.46
C PRO A 25 1.34 -6.14 10.97
N HIS A 26 0.19 -5.54 10.67
CA HIS A 26 -0.17 -5.07 9.34
C HIS A 26 -0.26 -3.54 9.33
N ILE A 27 0.81 -2.90 8.86
CA ILE A 27 0.97 -1.45 8.95
C ILE A 27 0.42 -0.77 7.68
N LEU A 28 -0.48 0.20 7.89
CA LEU A 28 -1.00 1.08 6.84
C LEU A 28 -0.68 2.54 7.16
N LYS A 29 -0.64 3.37 6.11
CA LYS A 29 -0.48 4.82 6.22
C LYS A 29 -1.76 5.52 5.83
N ILE A 30 -2.27 6.36 6.72
CA ILE A 30 -3.48 7.16 6.50
C ILE A 30 -3.16 8.65 6.60
N GLY A 31 -3.83 9.49 5.82
CA GLY A 31 -3.59 10.93 5.80
C GLY A 31 -3.86 11.59 7.15
N GLN A 32 -2.91 12.40 7.64
CA GLN A 32 -3.07 13.21 8.85
C GLN A 32 -4.16 14.28 8.74
N SER A 33 -4.56 14.59 7.50
CA SER A 33 -5.61 15.55 7.19
C SER A 33 -7.01 15.07 7.61
N LEU A 34 -7.17 13.80 8.01
CA LEU A 34 -8.43 13.22 8.46
C LEU A 34 -8.87 13.81 9.81
N ASP A 35 -10.13 14.22 9.88
CA ASP A 35 -10.79 14.55 11.14
C ASP A 35 -10.78 13.36 12.11
N ALA A 36 -10.69 13.61 13.41
CA ALA A 36 -10.55 12.57 14.43
C ALA A 36 -11.66 11.51 14.37
N THR A 37 -12.92 11.92 14.16
CA THR A 37 -14.04 10.97 14.06
C THR A 37 -13.95 10.13 12.79
N LYS A 38 -13.52 10.73 11.67
CA LYS A 38 -13.31 10.00 10.41
C LYS A 38 -12.12 9.05 10.51
N HIS A 39 -11.05 9.49 11.17
CA HIS A 39 -9.87 8.67 11.41
C HIS A 39 -10.24 7.40 12.19
N GLU A 40 -10.95 7.53 13.31
CA GLU A 40 -11.38 6.38 14.12
C GLU A 40 -12.31 5.43 13.35
N ALA A 41 -13.30 5.98 12.64
CA ALA A 41 -14.21 5.19 11.82
C ALA A 41 -13.45 4.44 10.70
N PHE A 42 -12.47 5.10 10.08
CA PHE A 42 -11.68 4.51 9.00
C PHE A 42 -10.70 3.45 9.53
N THR A 43 -10.04 3.69 10.66
CA THR A 43 -9.18 2.69 11.31
C THR A 43 -10.00 1.45 11.71
N SER A 44 -11.19 1.63 12.26
CA SER A 44 -12.08 0.51 12.62
C SER A 44 -12.51 -0.27 11.38
N PHE A 45 -12.90 0.42 10.32
CA PHE A 45 -13.25 -0.21 9.04
C PHE A 45 -12.10 -1.03 8.45
N LEU A 46 -10.87 -0.49 8.48
CA LEU A 46 -9.68 -1.18 7.99
C LEU A 46 -9.31 -2.40 8.85
N TRP A 47 -9.54 -2.32 10.16
CA TRP A 47 -9.37 -3.45 11.07
C TRP A 47 -10.32 -4.60 10.74
N ASP A 48 -11.61 -4.29 10.57
CA ASP A 48 -12.65 -5.26 10.24
C ASP A 48 -12.43 -5.94 8.87
N HIS A 49 -11.79 -5.23 7.94
CA HIS A 49 -11.48 -5.71 6.59
C HIS A 49 -9.99 -5.98 6.39
N SER A 50 -9.26 -6.28 7.45
CA SER A 50 -7.82 -6.59 7.38
C SER A 50 -7.50 -7.76 6.44
N ASN A 51 -8.43 -8.70 6.26
CA ASN A 51 -8.31 -9.83 5.33
C ASN A 51 -8.53 -9.48 3.84
N ALA A 52 -8.96 -8.25 3.52
CA ALA A 52 -9.16 -7.82 2.13
C ALA A 52 -7.84 -7.44 1.44
N PHE A 53 -6.75 -7.34 2.20
CA PHE A 53 -5.41 -7.03 1.70
C PHE A 53 -4.58 -8.30 1.57
N SER A 54 -3.73 -8.34 0.55
CA SER A 54 -2.75 -9.41 0.37
C SER A 54 -1.42 -9.03 1.04
N TRP A 55 -1.30 -9.31 2.33
CA TRP A 55 -0.12 -9.00 3.14
C TRP A 55 1.09 -9.85 2.78
N SER A 56 0.81 -11.09 2.36
CA SER A 56 1.80 -12.03 1.86
C SER A 56 1.42 -12.51 0.46
N TYR A 57 2.40 -13.11 -0.22
CA TYR A 57 2.18 -13.75 -1.51
C TYR A 57 1.13 -14.87 -1.44
N VAL A 58 1.05 -15.55 -0.29
CA VAL A 58 0.09 -16.65 -0.07
C VAL A 58 -1.35 -16.17 -0.15
N ASP A 59 -1.58 -14.89 0.16
CA ASP A 59 -2.90 -14.25 0.13
C ASP A 59 -3.33 -13.82 -1.30
N MET A 60 -2.53 -14.15 -2.33
CA MET A 60 -2.86 -13.96 -3.75
C MET A 60 -2.97 -15.30 -4.51
N PRO A 61 -3.87 -16.23 -4.11
CA PRO A 61 -4.01 -17.51 -4.79
C PRO A 61 -4.55 -17.31 -6.21
N GLY A 62 -3.74 -17.64 -7.22
CA GLY A 62 -4.11 -17.53 -8.64
C GLY A 62 -3.10 -16.77 -9.50
N ILE A 63 -2.08 -16.17 -8.88
CA ILE A 63 -0.92 -15.62 -9.58
C ILE A 63 0.23 -16.62 -9.44
N ASP A 64 0.90 -16.95 -10.56
CA ASP A 64 2.10 -17.80 -10.53
C ASP A 64 3.28 -16.98 -9.97
N PRO A 65 4.03 -17.47 -8.97
CA PRO A 65 5.20 -16.79 -8.40
C PRO A 65 6.21 -16.35 -9.45
N ASN A 66 6.32 -17.08 -10.55
CA ASN A 66 7.24 -16.79 -11.65
C ASN A 66 6.78 -15.65 -12.56
N ILE A 67 5.52 -15.21 -12.46
CA ILE A 67 4.96 -14.09 -13.23
C ILE A 67 5.11 -12.75 -12.49
N VAL A 68 5.30 -12.76 -11.17
CA VAL A 68 5.27 -11.53 -10.33
C VAL A 68 6.64 -10.85 -10.24
N VAL A 69 7.69 -11.53 -10.65
CA VAL A 69 8.99 -10.90 -10.83
C VAL A 69 9.00 -10.24 -12.20
N HIS A 70 8.64 -8.95 -12.26
CA HIS A 70 9.03 -8.16 -13.43
C HIS A 70 10.55 -8.01 -13.37
N ASN A 71 11.27 -8.93 -14.02
CA ASN A 71 12.71 -8.82 -14.18
C ASN A 71 12.95 -7.66 -15.16
N ILE A 72 13.08 -6.44 -14.63
CA ILE A 72 13.49 -5.29 -15.41
C ILE A 72 14.95 -5.56 -15.77
N VAL A 73 15.18 -6.05 -16.99
CA VAL A 73 16.52 -6.22 -17.53
C VAL A 73 17.13 -4.83 -17.67
N THR A 74 17.89 -4.41 -16.66
CA THR A 74 18.69 -3.18 -16.74
C THR A 74 19.88 -3.47 -17.64
N ILE A 75 19.88 -2.85 -18.81
CA ILE A 75 21.02 -2.90 -19.72
C ILE A 75 22.13 -2.07 -19.04
N PRO A 76 23.32 -2.63 -18.76
CA PRO A 76 24.34 -1.98 -17.93
C PRO A 76 24.77 -0.58 -18.41
N GLU A 77 24.69 -0.34 -19.72
CA GLU A 77 25.11 0.89 -20.40
C GLU A 77 23.96 1.89 -20.62
N SER A 78 22.74 1.58 -20.19
CA SER A 78 21.60 2.51 -20.31
C SER A 78 21.52 3.35 -19.05
N LYS A 79 21.72 4.65 -19.20
CA LYS A 79 21.49 5.61 -18.11
C LYS A 79 19.98 5.71 -17.84
N PRO A 80 19.54 5.75 -16.57
CA PRO A 80 18.12 5.84 -16.21
C PRO A 80 17.44 7.09 -16.79
#